data_AF-A0A7S2PUL7-F1
#
_entry.id   AF-A0A7S2PUL7-F1
#
_cell.length_a   1.000
_cell.length_b   1.000
_cell.length_c   1.000
_cell.angle_alpha   90.00
_cell.angle_beta   90.00
_cell.angle_gamma   90.00
#
_symmetry.space_group_name_H-M   'P 1'
#
loop_
_entity.id
_entity.type
_entity.pdbx_description
1 polymer ?
#
loop_
_entity_poly.entity_id
_entity_poly.type
_entity_poly.pdbx_seq_one_letter_code
_entity_poly.pdbx_strand_id
1 'polypeptide(L)'
;CDLVRYCSIACQRDHIPKHLRKCTKRVAELREELLFKQPASTHREDCPICMLPHHLDTKKCTMLNCCSKMICDGCCHAYLFSGAEKHRCLFCRTFLPSGDEQIAKQRLKRIELNDPVAITSEGLGLDKNGDYVKAFECYTKAAALGDIEAHHRLAMLYHWGQGVEKDKRKEMYHFKEAAVGGHPTARHNLGCDELNNGNPEKAAKHWIIAATHQSKVL
;
A
#
# COMPACT_ATOMS: atom_id res chain seq x y z
N CYS A 1 -10.74 -17.36 -17.84
CA CYS A 1 -10.58 -16.82 -19.21
C CYS A 1 -11.93 -16.25 -19.62
N ASP A 2 -12.05 -14.94 -19.81
CA ASP A 2 -13.35 -14.35 -20.16
C ASP A 2 -13.88 -14.80 -21.53
N LEU A 3 -13.01 -15.35 -22.39
CA LEU A 3 -13.39 -15.90 -23.70
C LEU A 3 -14.39 -17.07 -23.61
N VAL A 4 -14.46 -17.78 -22.47
CA VAL A 4 -15.40 -18.89 -22.27
C VAL A 4 -16.42 -18.63 -21.16
N ARG A 5 -16.46 -17.41 -20.60
CA ARG A 5 -17.34 -17.03 -19.49
C ARG A 5 -18.82 -17.21 -19.82
N TYR A 6 -19.18 -17.05 -21.09
CA TYR A 6 -20.54 -17.19 -21.59
C TYR A 6 -20.77 -18.50 -22.36
N CYS A 7 -19.80 -19.43 -22.35
CA CYS A 7 -19.95 -20.73 -23.00
C CYS A 7 -20.71 -21.73 -22.11
N SER A 8 -21.29 -22.76 -22.73
CA SER A 8 -21.94 -23.87 -22.03
C SER A 8 -20.95 -24.66 -21.16
N ILE A 9 -21.45 -25.37 -20.13
CA ILE A 9 -20.61 -26.15 -19.20
C ILE A 9 -19.74 -27.19 -19.93
N ALA A 10 -20.29 -27.84 -20.96
CA ALA A 10 -19.55 -28.79 -21.80
C ALA A 10 -18.40 -28.09 -22.55
N CYS A 11 -18.69 -26.94 -23.18
CA CYS A 11 -17.68 -26.14 -23.86
C CYS A 11 -16.59 -25.63 -22.91
N GLN A 12 -16.96 -25.18 -21.71
CA GLN A 12 -15.99 -24.78 -20.68
C GLN A 12 -15.08 -25.95 -20.27
N ARG A 13 -15.63 -27.14 -20.05
CA ARG A 13 -14.86 -28.35 -19.72
C ARG A 13 -13.82 -28.71 -20.78
N ASP A 14 -14.19 -28.61 -22.05
CA ASP A 14 -13.30 -28.99 -23.16
C ASP A 14 -12.29 -27.91 -23.54
N HIS A 15 -12.63 -26.63 -23.34
CA HIS A 15 -11.80 -25.51 -23.77
C HIS A 15 -10.91 -24.92 -22.67
N ILE A 16 -11.33 -24.94 -21.40
CA ILE A 16 -10.50 -24.41 -20.30
C ILE A 16 -9.09 -25.03 -20.30
N PRO A 17 -8.91 -26.36 -20.38
CA PRO A 17 -7.57 -26.97 -20.40
C PRO A 17 -6.74 -26.55 -21.61
N LYS A 18 -7.36 -26.40 -22.78
CA LYS A 18 -6.71 -26.02 -24.04
C LYS A 18 -6.16 -24.59 -23.99
N HIS A 19 -6.87 -23.69 -23.30
CA HIS A 19 -6.49 -22.29 -23.19
C HIS A 19 -5.75 -21.95 -21.90
N LEU A 20 -5.78 -22.79 -20.87
CA LEU A 20 -5.22 -22.52 -19.55
C LEU A 20 -3.78 -22.00 -19.61
N ARG A 21 -2.90 -22.67 -20.34
CA ARG A 21 -1.50 -22.23 -20.49
C ARG A 21 -1.38 -20.84 -21.12
N LYS A 22 -2.13 -20.59 -22.21
CA LYS A 22 -2.13 -19.28 -22.91
C LYS A 22 -2.71 -18.18 -22.01
N CYS A 23 -3.75 -18.48 -21.25
CA CYS A 23 -4.37 -17.54 -20.33
C CYS A 23 -3.47 -17.22 -19.15
N THR A 24 -2.83 -18.21 -18.53
CA THR A 24 -1.87 -17.98 -17.45
C THR A 24 -0.70 -17.14 -17.93
N LYS A 25 -0.19 -17.40 -19.14
CA LYS A 25 0.83 -16.56 -19.78
C LYS A 25 0.34 -15.12 -19.96
N ARG A 26 -0.86 -14.92 -20.51
CA ARG A 26 -1.43 -13.57 -20.71
C ARG A 26 -1.66 -12.83 -19.40
N VAL A 27 -2.10 -13.51 -18.34
CA VAL A 27 -2.24 -12.91 -16.99
C VAL A 27 -0.88 -12.47 -16.45
N ALA A 28 0.17 -13.27 -16.65
CA ALA A 28 1.52 -12.89 -16.24
C ALA A 28 2.04 -11.67 -17.03
N GLU A 29 1.82 -11.64 -18.35
CA GLU A 29 2.16 -10.48 -19.21
C GLU A 29 1.41 -9.22 -18.75
N LEU A 30 0.10 -9.30 -18.52
CA LEU A 30 -0.70 -8.16 -18.04
C LEU A 30 -0.24 -7.67 -16.65
N ARG A 31 0.15 -8.59 -15.76
CA ARG A 31 0.73 -8.22 -14.45
C ARG A 31 2.09 -7.52 -14.61
N GLU A 32 2.92 -7.98 -15.53
CA GLU A 32 4.21 -7.35 -15.82
C GLU A 32 4.03 -5.96 -16.46
N GLU A 33 3.11 -5.83 -17.42
CA GLU A 33 2.70 -4.54 -17.99
C GLU A 33 2.22 -3.57 -16.88
N LEU A 34 1.39 -4.04 -15.95
CA LEU A 34 0.90 -3.24 -14.82
C LEU A 34 2.01 -2.82 -13.87
N LEU A 35 2.98 -3.70 -13.59
CA LEU A 35 4.11 -3.44 -12.69
C LEU A 35 5.00 -2.30 -13.20
N PHE A 36 5.18 -2.20 -14.52
CA PHE A 36 6.02 -1.18 -15.16
C PHE A 36 5.24 0.01 -15.74
N LYS A 37 3.90 -0.03 -15.71
CA LYS A 37 3.09 1.15 -15.97
C LYS A 37 3.31 2.16 -14.84
N GLN A 38 3.66 3.41 -15.19
CA GLN A 38 3.81 4.46 -14.19
C GLN A 38 2.49 4.64 -13.42
N PRO A 39 2.49 4.49 -12.09
CA PRO A 39 1.35 4.87 -11.27
C PRO A 39 1.09 6.39 -11.40
N ALA A 40 -0.18 6.79 -11.50
CA ALA A 40 -0.55 8.20 -11.64
C ALA A 40 -0.08 9.04 -10.44
N SER A 41 -0.09 8.45 -9.24
CA SER A 41 0.32 9.03 -7.96
C SER A 41 1.08 7.99 -7.12
N THR A 42 1.73 8.44 -6.05
CA THR A 42 2.23 7.53 -4.99
C THR A 42 1.06 6.86 -4.25
N HIS A 43 1.33 5.74 -3.57
CA HIS A 43 0.33 5.07 -2.71
C HIS A 43 -0.23 5.97 -1.61
N ARG A 44 0.52 7.02 -1.26
CA ARG A 44 0.09 8.14 -0.43
C ARG A 44 -0.30 9.25 -1.40
N GLU A 45 -1.59 9.58 -1.44
CA GLU A 45 -2.18 10.65 -2.25
C GLU A 45 -1.49 12.01 -1.99
N ASP A 46 -1.72 12.99 -2.85
CA ASP A 46 -1.30 14.38 -2.59
C ASP A 46 -1.99 14.94 -1.35
N CYS A 47 -1.45 16.02 -0.77
CA CYS A 47 -2.08 16.68 0.37
C CYS A 47 -3.51 17.11 -0.03
N PRO A 48 -4.56 16.61 0.62
CA PRO A 48 -5.93 16.91 0.23
C PRO A 48 -6.35 18.36 0.54
N ILE A 49 -5.47 19.16 1.17
CA ILE A 49 -5.69 20.57 1.48
C ILE A 49 -5.12 21.47 0.39
N CYS A 50 -3.84 21.32 0.05
CA CYS A 50 -3.20 22.17 -0.95
C CYS A 50 -3.15 21.58 -2.35
N MET A 51 -3.40 20.27 -2.51
CA MET A 51 -3.36 19.54 -3.78
C MET A 51 -2.09 19.76 -4.60
N LEU A 52 -1.01 20.20 -3.95
CA LEU A 52 0.27 20.43 -4.59
C LEU A 52 0.93 19.07 -4.85
N PRO A 53 1.62 18.91 -6.00
CA PRO A 53 2.16 17.65 -6.49
C PRO A 53 3.44 17.21 -5.76
N HIS A 54 3.54 17.51 -4.46
CA HIS A 54 4.65 17.11 -3.62
C HIS A 54 4.26 15.89 -2.78
N HIS A 55 5.07 14.85 -2.92
CA HIS A 55 4.87 13.55 -2.29
C HIS A 55 4.78 13.66 -0.77
N LEU A 56 3.73 13.06 -0.20
CA LEU A 56 3.56 13.00 1.24
C LEU A 56 4.51 11.96 1.86
N ASP A 57 5.69 12.40 2.29
CA ASP A 57 6.63 11.63 3.10
C ASP A 57 6.15 11.58 4.56
N THR A 58 6.28 10.42 5.19
CA THR A 58 6.15 10.20 6.65
C THR A 58 6.86 11.24 7.53
N LYS A 59 7.94 11.85 7.04
CA LYS A 59 8.72 12.86 7.79
C LYS A 59 8.21 14.30 7.65
N LYS A 60 7.34 14.56 6.67
CA LYS A 60 6.87 15.90 6.31
C LYS A 60 5.33 16.01 6.32
N CYS A 61 4.67 15.02 6.90
CA CYS A 61 3.23 14.90 6.91
C CYS A 61 2.73 14.34 8.23
N THR A 62 1.55 14.81 8.62
CA THR A 62 0.82 14.32 9.78
C THR A 62 -0.35 13.48 9.33
N MET A 63 -0.46 12.24 9.82
CA MET A 63 -1.65 11.41 9.65
C MET A 63 -2.72 11.84 10.66
N LEU A 64 -3.90 12.18 10.17
CA LEU A 64 -5.03 12.56 10.99
C LEU A 64 -5.86 11.33 11.38
N ASN A 65 -5.81 10.93 12.65
CA ASN A 65 -6.54 9.77 13.18
C ASN A 65 -8.08 9.84 12.97
N CYS A 66 -8.63 11.07 12.85
CA CYS A 66 -10.04 11.34 12.58
C CYS A 66 -10.51 10.83 11.21
N CYS A 67 -9.67 10.94 10.17
CA CYS A 67 -10.05 10.64 8.79
C CYS A 67 -9.08 9.72 8.03
N SER A 68 -7.97 9.29 8.66
CA SER A 68 -6.85 8.57 8.02
C SER A 68 -6.28 9.31 6.80
N LYS A 69 -6.44 10.65 6.76
CA LYS A 69 -5.81 11.47 5.73
C LYS A 69 -4.46 11.95 6.22
N MET A 70 -3.47 11.85 5.36
CA MET A 70 -2.18 12.49 5.58
C MET A 70 -2.26 13.93 5.05
N ILE A 71 -1.79 14.87 5.87
CA ILE A 71 -1.76 16.30 5.54
C ILE A 71 -0.29 16.73 5.60
N CYS A 72 0.18 17.49 4.60
CA CYS A 72 1.54 18.00 4.63
C CYS A 72 1.72 18.97 5.80
N ASP A 73 2.91 18.98 6.40
CA ASP A 73 3.18 19.81 7.58
C ASP A 73 3.03 21.30 7.28
N GLY A 74 3.25 21.73 6.03
CA GLY A 74 2.97 23.10 5.61
C GLY A 74 1.50 23.49 5.79
N CYS A 75 0.56 22.61 5.41
CA CYS A 75 -0.86 22.82 5.65
C CYS A 75 -1.22 22.73 7.14
N CYS A 76 -0.61 21.80 7.87
CA CYS A 76 -0.76 21.69 9.33
C CYS A 76 -0.36 23.00 10.03
N HIS A 77 0.82 23.54 9.68
CA HIS A 77 1.33 24.79 10.22
C HIS A 77 0.46 25.98 9.81
N ALA A 78 0.12 26.13 8.53
CA ALA A 78 -0.73 27.23 8.06
C ALA A 78 -2.07 27.30 8.82
N TYR A 79 -2.69 26.15 9.10
CA TYR A 79 -3.90 26.09 9.91
C TYR A 79 -3.67 26.56 11.35
N LEU A 80 -2.59 26.13 11.99
CA LEU A 80 -2.23 26.56 13.35
C LEU A 80 -1.95 28.08 13.42
N PHE A 81 -1.30 28.64 12.41
CA PHE A 81 -1.01 30.09 12.32
C PHE A 81 -2.25 30.94 12.04
N SER A 82 -3.30 30.37 11.43
CA SER A 82 -4.55 31.08 11.15
C SER A 82 -5.39 31.40 12.40
N GLY A 83 -4.95 30.98 13.60
CA GLY A 83 -5.71 31.15 14.84
C GLY A 83 -6.91 30.20 14.95
N ALA A 84 -7.01 29.20 14.08
CA ALA A 84 -8.08 28.21 14.10
C ALA A 84 -8.07 27.39 15.41
N GLU A 85 -9.25 26.92 15.82
CA GLU A 85 -9.40 26.08 17.00
C GLU A 85 -8.51 24.84 16.92
N LYS A 86 -7.55 24.74 17.86
CA LYS A 86 -6.52 23.68 17.95
C LYS A 86 -7.08 22.25 18.04
N HIS A 87 -8.39 22.10 18.21
CA HIS A 87 -9.07 20.83 18.40
C HIS A 87 -9.91 20.37 17.21
N ARG A 88 -9.79 20.97 16.02
CA ARG A 88 -10.49 20.46 14.82
C ARG A 88 -9.55 19.87 13.76
N CYS A 89 -10.00 18.75 13.19
CA CYS A 89 -9.34 18.04 12.11
C CYS A 89 -9.31 18.91 10.85
N LEU A 90 -8.14 19.16 10.27
CA LEU A 90 -7.98 20.08 9.11
C LEU A 90 -8.78 19.64 7.88
N PHE A 91 -8.99 18.33 7.74
CA PHE A 91 -9.69 17.77 6.58
C PHE A 91 -11.19 17.63 6.84
N CYS A 92 -11.60 16.82 7.81
CA CYS A 92 -13.03 16.53 8.03
C CYS A 92 -13.72 17.45 9.04
N ARG A 93 -13.01 18.44 9.61
CA ARG A 93 -13.49 19.42 10.60
C ARG A 93 -14.07 18.84 11.90
N THR A 94 -14.03 17.53 12.08
CA THR A 94 -14.44 16.86 13.34
C THR A 94 -13.51 17.27 14.47
N PHE A 95 -14.06 17.36 15.68
CA PHE A 95 -13.22 17.54 16.87
C PHE A 95 -12.24 16.38 17.01
N LEU A 96 -10.96 16.72 17.16
CA LEU A 96 -9.90 15.77 17.44
C LEU A 96 -10.08 15.28 18.87
N PRO A 97 -10.13 13.96 19.11
CA PRO A 97 -10.21 13.43 20.46
C PRO A 97 -9.03 13.95 21.28
N SER A 98 -9.32 14.41 22.50
CA SER A 98 -8.31 14.83 23.47
C SER A 98 -8.09 13.70 24.48
N GLY A 99 -6.84 13.30 24.66
CA GLY A 99 -6.45 12.21 25.56
C GLY A 99 -6.42 10.83 24.88
N ASP A 100 -5.56 9.97 25.42
CA ASP A 100 -5.22 8.67 24.82
C ASP A 100 -6.43 7.74 24.70
N GLU A 101 -7.34 7.77 25.66
CA GLU A 101 -8.54 6.92 25.67
C GLU A 101 -9.49 7.24 24.51
N GLN A 102 -9.74 8.52 24.25
CA GLN A 102 -10.62 8.93 23.16
C GLN A 102 -9.98 8.63 21.78
N ILE A 103 -8.66 8.79 21.67
CA ILE A 103 -7.89 8.42 20.48
C ILE A 103 -8.00 6.92 20.23
N ALA A 104 -7.84 6.10 21.27
CA ALA A 104 -7.96 4.64 21.18
C ALA A 104 -9.38 4.23 20.78
N LYS A 105 -10.41 4.81 21.39
CA LYS A 105 -11.81 4.54 21.04
C LYS A 105 -12.12 4.89 19.58
N GLN A 106 -11.61 6.03 19.10
CA GLN A 106 -11.78 6.41 17.70
C GLN A 106 -11.06 5.44 16.76
N ARG A 107 -9.83 5.03 17.09
CA ARG A 107 -9.08 4.02 16.32
C ARG A 107 -9.85 2.70 16.24
N LEU A 108 -10.32 2.16 17.37
CA LEU A 108 -11.07 0.90 17.43
C LEU A 108 -12.34 0.96 16.56
N LYS A 109 -13.10 2.06 16.64
CA LYS A 109 -14.27 2.27 15.78
C LYS A 109 -13.93 2.19 14.29
N ARG A 110 -12.75 2.67 13.86
CA ARG A 110 -12.32 2.58 12.46
C ARG A 110 -11.95 1.15 12.06
N ILE A 111 -11.30 0.42 12.96
CA ILE A 111 -10.96 -0.99 12.76
C ILE A 111 -12.23 -1.84 12.58
N GLU A 112 -13.26 -1.57 13.39
CA GLU A 112 -14.60 -2.18 13.25
C GLU A 112 -15.25 -1.86 11.90
N LEU A 113 -15.07 -0.63 11.41
CA LEU A 113 -15.53 -0.19 10.08
C LEU A 113 -14.65 -0.66 8.92
N ASN A 114 -13.67 -1.54 9.18
CA ASN A 114 -12.73 -2.06 8.19
C ASN A 114 -11.96 -0.96 7.45
N ASP A 115 -11.52 0.09 8.14
CA ASP A 115 -10.59 1.05 7.56
C ASP A 115 -9.20 0.41 7.39
N PRO A 116 -8.70 0.23 6.15
CA PRO A 116 -7.40 -0.37 5.88
C PRO A 116 -6.25 0.33 6.63
N VAL A 117 -6.24 1.66 6.68
CA VAL A 117 -5.14 2.44 7.27
C VAL A 117 -5.12 2.28 8.79
N ALA A 118 -6.29 2.24 9.41
CA ALA A 118 -6.41 2.02 10.85
C ALA A 118 -5.94 0.61 11.24
N ILE A 119 -6.32 -0.40 10.45
CA ILE A 119 -5.89 -1.79 10.66
C ILE A 119 -4.37 -1.92 10.48
N THR A 120 -3.78 -1.30 9.45
CA THR A 120 -2.32 -1.28 9.26
C THR A 120 -1.60 -0.58 10.41
N SER A 121 -2.15 0.54 10.90
CA SER A 121 -1.61 1.26 12.07
C SER A 121 -1.62 0.41 13.33
N GLU A 122 -2.66 -0.39 13.54
CA GLU A 122 -2.72 -1.38 14.63
C GLU A 122 -1.65 -2.46 14.46
N GLY A 123 -1.55 -3.03 13.26
CA GLY A 123 -0.50 -4.01 12.93
C GLY A 123 0.90 -3.47 13.19
N LEU A 124 1.19 -2.21 12.83
CA LEU A 124 2.47 -1.53 13.13
C LEU A 124 2.75 -1.42 14.62
N GLY A 125 1.73 -1.22 15.46
CA GLY A 125 1.88 -1.22 16.91
C GLY A 125 2.25 -2.60 17.44
N LEU A 126 1.56 -3.65 16.96
CA LEU A 126 1.81 -5.04 17.33
C LEU A 126 3.20 -5.51 16.87
N ASP A 127 3.60 -5.19 15.65
CA ASP A 127 4.92 -5.46 15.05
C ASP A 127 6.05 -4.86 15.92
N LYS A 128 5.92 -3.59 16.30
CA LYS A 128 6.87 -2.91 17.21
C LYS A 128 6.97 -3.56 18.59
N ASN A 129 5.86 -4.13 19.07
CA ASN A 129 5.80 -4.83 20.35
C ASN A 129 6.23 -6.30 20.25
N GLY A 130 6.61 -6.78 19.06
CA GLY A 130 7.04 -8.16 18.80
C GLY A 130 5.91 -9.17 18.63
N ASP A 131 4.64 -8.75 18.60
CA ASP A 131 3.49 -9.63 18.34
C ASP A 131 3.27 -9.79 16.83
N TYR A 132 4.23 -10.44 16.17
CA TYR A 132 4.28 -10.58 14.72
C TYR A 132 3.12 -11.41 14.15
N VAL A 133 2.56 -12.34 14.92
CA VAL A 133 1.43 -13.18 14.49
C VAL A 133 0.17 -12.31 14.34
N LYS A 134 -0.16 -11.50 15.34
CA LYS A 134 -1.30 -10.59 15.23
C LYS A 134 -1.03 -9.47 14.22
N ALA A 135 0.21 -8.99 14.13
CA ALA A 135 0.58 -8.03 13.09
C ALA A 135 0.33 -8.60 11.68
N PHE A 136 0.71 -9.87 11.46
CA PHE A 136 0.45 -10.57 10.20
C PHE A 136 -1.05 -10.65 9.88
N GLU A 137 -1.90 -10.95 10.87
CA GLU A 137 -3.36 -10.96 10.69
C GLU A 137 -3.90 -9.58 10.30
N CYS A 138 -3.46 -8.53 11.00
CA CYS A 138 -3.83 -7.15 10.68
C CYS A 138 -3.42 -6.77 9.25
N TYR A 139 -2.16 -7.02 8.88
CA TYR A 139 -1.69 -6.69 7.53
C TYR A 139 -2.38 -7.52 6.46
N THR A 140 -2.67 -8.79 6.71
CA THR A 140 -3.43 -9.63 5.77
C THR A 140 -4.83 -9.04 5.53
N LYS A 141 -5.51 -8.62 6.61
CA LYS A 141 -6.83 -8.00 6.53
C LYS A 141 -6.78 -6.65 5.79
N ALA A 142 -5.82 -5.78 6.12
CA ALA A 142 -5.68 -4.48 5.49
C ALA A 142 -5.27 -4.59 4.00
N ALA A 143 -4.39 -5.51 3.66
CA ALA A 143 -3.99 -5.79 2.27
C ALA A 143 -5.18 -6.28 1.43
N ALA A 144 -6.04 -7.13 1.98
CA ALA A 144 -7.28 -7.55 1.31
C ALA A 144 -8.26 -6.39 1.06
N LEU A 145 -8.16 -5.32 1.86
CA LEU A 145 -8.92 -4.07 1.70
C LEU A 145 -8.20 -3.04 0.80
N GLY A 146 -7.07 -3.42 0.19
CA GLY A 146 -6.31 -2.59 -0.74
C GLY A 146 -5.25 -1.70 -0.10
N ASP A 147 -4.89 -1.91 1.18
CA ASP A 147 -3.82 -1.14 1.81
C ASP A 147 -2.44 -1.51 1.26
N ILE A 148 -1.77 -0.52 0.67
CA ILE A 148 -0.50 -0.70 -0.03
C ILE A 148 0.67 -0.84 0.95
N GLU A 149 0.62 -0.13 2.09
CA GLU A 149 1.62 -0.28 3.16
C GLU A 149 1.53 -1.69 3.79
N ALA A 150 0.32 -2.23 3.99
CA ALA A 150 0.13 -3.58 4.49
C ALA A 150 0.78 -4.63 3.58
N HIS A 151 0.69 -4.49 2.26
CA HIS A 151 1.42 -5.36 1.34
C HIS A 151 2.94 -5.29 1.55
N HIS A 152 3.50 -4.09 1.69
CA HIS A 152 4.93 -3.96 2.00
C HIS A 152 5.30 -4.62 3.34
N ARG A 153 4.46 -4.49 4.37
CA ARG A 153 4.68 -5.12 5.68
C ARG A 153 4.59 -6.65 5.61
N LEU A 154 3.62 -7.21 4.89
CA LEU A 154 3.53 -8.66 4.66
C LEU A 154 4.78 -9.20 3.95
N ALA A 155 5.26 -8.50 2.92
CA ALA A 155 6.48 -8.89 2.23
C ALA A 155 7.66 -8.97 3.21
N MET A 156 7.76 -8.01 4.13
CA MET A 156 8.81 -7.98 5.13
C MET A 156 8.71 -9.10 6.18
N LEU A 157 7.49 -9.43 6.64
CA LEU A 157 7.28 -10.57 7.53
C LEU A 157 7.68 -11.90 6.87
N TYR A 158 7.35 -12.11 5.59
CA TYR A 158 7.80 -13.30 4.84
C TYR A 158 9.31 -13.30 4.56
N HIS A 159 9.92 -12.14 4.39
CA HIS A 159 11.37 -12.03 4.18
C HIS A 159 12.15 -12.46 5.42
N TRP A 160 11.75 -11.95 6.60
CA TRP A 160 12.43 -12.24 7.86
C TRP A 160 11.93 -13.51 8.56
N GLY A 161 10.76 -14.02 8.20
CA GLY A 161 10.13 -15.15 8.88
C GLY A 161 9.58 -14.77 10.25
N GLN A 162 9.04 -13.57 10.38
CA GLN A 162 8.50 -13.02 11.63
C GLN A 162 7.00 -13.29 11.71
N GLY A 163 6.59 -14.10 12.69
CA GLY A 163 5.18 -14.50 12.84
C GLY A 163 4.66 -15.46 11.76
N VAL A 164 5.45 -15.71 10.71
CA VAL A 164 5.17 -16.64 9.61
C VAL A 164 6.47 -17.28 9.11
N GLU A 165 6.37 -18.43 8.45
CA GLU A 165 7.53 -19.05 7.81
C GLU A 165 8.05 -18.21 6.65
N LYS A 166 9.37 -18.21 6.44
CA LYS A 166 9.99 -17.53 5.29
C LYS A 166 9.46 -18.10 3.99
N ASP A 167 8.98 -17.24 3.10
CA ASP A 167 8.49 -17.64 1.78
C ASP A 167 8.80 -16.56 0.75
N LYS A 168 9.87 -16.81 -0.03
CA LYS A 168 10.32 -15.87 -1.07
C LYS A 168 9.26 -15.64 -2.15
N ARG A 169 8.39 -16.62 -2.44
CA ARG A 169 7.32 -16.45 -3.45
C ARG A 169 6.26 -15.50 -2.94
N LYS A 170 5.84 -15.64 -1.69
CA LYS A 170 4.86 -14.73 -1.06
C LYS A 170 5.45 -13.34 -0.78
N GLU A 171 6.72 -13.26 -0.39
CA GLU A 171 7.48 -12.00 -0.32
C GLU A 171 7.40 -11.24 -1.66
N MET A 172 7.78 -11.90 -2.77
CA MET A 172 7.77 -11.29 -4.10
C MET A 172 6.36 -10.92 -4.57
N TYR A 173 5.36 -11.73 -4.24
CA TYR A 173 3.97 -11.41 -4.53
C TYR A 173 3.58 -10.08 -3.86
N HIS A 174 3.80 -9.95 -2.57
CA HIS A 174 3.42 -8.76 -1.82
C HIS A 174 4.25 -7.51 -2.19
N PHE A 175 5.55 -7.65 -2.49
CA PHE A 175 6.31 -6.53 -3.02
C PHE A 175 5.80 -6.06 -4.40
N LYS A 176 5.37 -6.98 -5.27
CA LYS A 176 4.77 -6.62 -6.57
C LYS A 176 3.45 -5.86 -6.40
N GLU A 177 2.56 -6.34 -5.52
CA GLU A 177 1.30 -5.62 -5.23
C GLU A 177 1.58 -4.22 -4.65
N ALA A 178 2.51 -4.11 -3.68
CA ALA A 178 2.90 -2.83 -3.12
C ALA A 178 3.53 -1.89 -4.17
N ALA A 179 4.39 -2.41 -5.04
CA ALA A 179 5.02 -1.64 -6.11
C ALA A 179 4.01 -1.15 -7.15
N VAL A 180 3.05 -1.99 -7.55
CA VAL A 180 1.93 -1.62 -8.42
C VAL A 180 1.12 -0.47 -7.78
N GLY A 181 0.89 -0.54 -6.47
CA GLY A 181 0.26 0.54 -5.71
C GLY A 181 1.10 1.81 -5.59
N GLY A 182 2.36 1.83 -6.03
CA GLY A 182 3.24 3.00 -5.93
C GLY A 182 3.95 3.11 -4.58
N HIS A 183 4.25 1.99 -3.92
CA HIS A 183 5.12 1.95 -2.75
C HIS A 183 6.60 2.03 -3.17
N PRO A 184 7.35 3.08 -2.79
CA PRO A 184 8.70 3.32 -3.29
C PRO A 184 9.70 2.28 -2.80
N THR A 185 9.68 1.93 -1.51
CA THR A 185 10.61 0.93 -0.94
C THR A 185 10.40 -0.46 -1.52
N ALA A 186 9.16 -0.96 -1.60
CA ALA A 186 8.85 -2.22 -2.26
C ALA A 186 9.37 -2.25 -3.71
N ARG A 187 9.17 -1.17 -4.46
CA ARG A 187 9.67 -1.05 -5.84
C ARG A 187 11.20 -1.04 -5.92
N HIS A 188 11.88 -0.36 -5.00
CA HIS A 188 13.34 -0.39 -4.90
C HIS A 188 13.85 -1.80 -4.61
N ASN A 189 13.22 -2.51 -3.67
CA ASN A 189 13.56 -3.89 -3.31
C ASN A 189 13.40 -4.86 -4.49
N LEU A 190 12.34 -4.70 -5.30
CA LEU A 190 12.20 -5.46 -6.56
C LEU A 190 13.34 -5.19 -7.53
N GLY A 191 13.80 -3.93 -7.64
CA GLY A 191 14.96 -3.60 -8.47
C GLY A 191 16.24 -4.28 -7.99
N CYS A 192 16.47 -4.32 -6.68
CA CYS A 192 17.60 -5.05 -6.11
C CYS A 192 17.51 -6.56 -6.34
N ASP A 193 16.32 -7.15 -6.21
CA ASP A 193 16.09 -8.58 -6.49
C ASP A 193 16.37 -8.92 -7.96
N GLU A 194 15.87 -8.12 -8.91
CA GLU A 194 16.14 -8.28 -10.33
C GLU A 194 17.64 -8.14 -10.67
N LEU A 195 18.34 -7.19 -10.03
CA LEU A 195 19.79 -7.06 -10.21
C LEU A 195 20.53 -8.31 -9.72
N ASN A 196 20.18 -8.83 -8.54
CA ASN A 196 20.77 -10.04 -7.98
C ASN A 196 20.51 -11.27 -8.85
N ASN A 197 19.37 -11.30 -9.55
CA ASN A 197 19.02 -12.35 -10.50
C ASN A 197 19.66 -12.16 -11.90
N GLY A 198 20.50 -11.14 -12.09
CA GLY A 198 21.20 -10.89 -13.36
C GLY A 198 20.37 -10.14 -14.40
N ASN A 199 19.31 -9.43 -13.99
CA ASN A 199 18.42 -8.67 -14.87
C ASN A 199 18.57 -7.15 -14.69
N PRO A 200 19.74 -6.55 -15.06
CA PRO A 200 20.02 -5.13 -14.80
C PRO A 200 19.04 -4.18 -15.52
N GLU A 201 18.52 -4.56 -16.69
CA GLU A 201 17.53 -3.76 -17.42
C GLU A 201 16.20 -3.66 -16.66
N LYS A 202 15.73 -4.76 -16.05
CA LYS A 202 14.51 -4.75 -15.23
C LYS A 202 14.74 -4.00 -13.93
N ALA A 203 15.91 -4.16 -13.32
CA ALA A 203 16.31 -3.41 -12.13
C ALA A 203 16.27 -1.89 -12.39
N ALA A 204 16.87 -1.44 -13.49
CA ALA A 204 16.85 -0.04 -13.91
C ALA A 204 15.42 0.49 -14.09
N LYS A 205 14.52 -0.28 -14.73
CA LYS A 205 13.10 0.12 -14.86
C LYS A 205 12.43 0.32 -13.51
N HIS A 206 12.66 -0.58 -12.55
CA HIS A 206 12.13 -0.43 -11.20
C HIS A 206 12.62 0.86 -10.52
N TRP A 207 13.92 1.13 -10.59
CA TRP A 207 14.50 2.32 -9.97
C TRP A 207 14.12 3.62 -10.67
N ILE A 208 14.04 3.65 -12.00
CA ILE A 208 13.55 4.82 -12.75
C ILE A 208 12.12 5.15 -12.33
N ILE A 209 11.25 4.14 -12.20
CA ILE A 209 9.87 4.39 -11.73
C ILE A 209 9.90 4.87 -10.27
N ALA A 210 10.70 4.25 -9.39
CA ALA A 210 10.82 4.68 -8.00
C ALA A 210 11.38 6.11 -7.85
N ALA A 211 12.30 6.54 -8.73
CA ALA A 211 12.89 7.87 -8.73
C ALA A 211 11.99 8.92 -9.37
N THR A 212 11.24 8.58 -10.42
CA THR A 212 10.23 9.48 -11.02
C THR A 212 9.06 9.75 -10.06
N HIS A 213 8.78 8.83 -9.14
CA HIS A 213 7.93 9.06 -7.97
C HIS A 213 8.55 9.95 -6.89
N GLN A 214 9.82 10.34 -7.00
CA GLN A 214 10.45 11.33 -6.13
C GLN A 214 10.65 12.66 -6.85
N SER A 215 10.63 12.66 -8.19
CA SER A 215 11.11 13.76 -9.04
C SER A 215 10.03 14.55 -9.79
N LYS A 216 8.72 14.39 -9.53
CA LYS A 216 7.68 15.32 -10.05
C LYS A 216 7.77 16.74 -9.43
N VAL A 217 8.92 17.09 -8.86
CA VAL A 217 9.22 18.31 -8.10
C VAL A 217 10.20 19.22 -8.88
N LEU A 218 10.26 19.10 -10.22
CA LEU A 218 11.03 20.02 -11.07
C LEU A 218 10.13 20.60 -12.16
#